data_AF-A0A966S5T1-F1
#
_entry.id   AF-A0A966S5T1-F1
#
_cell.length_a   1.000
_cell.length_b   1.000
_cell.length_c   1.000
_cell.angle_alpha   90.00
_cell.angle_beta   90.00
_cell.angle_gamma   90.00
#
_symmetry.space_group_name_H-M   'P 1'
#
loop_
_entity.id
_entity.type
_entity.pdbx_description
1 polymer ?
#
loop_
_entity_poly.entity_id
_entity_poly.type
_entity_poly.pdbx_seq_one_letter_code
_entity_poly.pdbx_strand_id
1 'polypeptide(L)'
;MLSTALAIQTATSEAVHDESVMGIASMIFHGRNEMSEDEFAKAMFMYSAHLSALTATLVTHACLTESQINDMIDTINEMEDLGKDITNGN
;
A
#
# COMPACT_ATOMS: atom_id res chain seq x y z
N MET A 1 10.51 7.52 -20.03
CA MET A 1 9.36 6.58 -20.06
C MET A 1 9.80 5.13 -19.95
N LEU A 2 10.74 4.62 -20.78
CA LEU A 2 11.26 3.25 -20.60
C LEU A 2 11.94 3.05 -19.23
N SER A 3 12.73 4.03 -18.78
CA SER A 3 13.34 4.02 -17.44
C SER A 3 12.31 3.94 -16.31
N THR A 4 11.24 4.73 -16.39
CA THR A 4 10.13 4.70 -15.44
C THR A 4 9.40 3.36 -15.46
N ALA A 5 9.15 2.79 -16.64
CA ALA A 5 8.50 1.47 -16.75
C ALA A 5 9.35 0.35 -16.12
N LEU A 6 10.67 0.38 -16.32
CA LEU A 6 11.59 -0.54 -15.66
C LEU A 6 11.63 -0.32 -14.15
N ALA A 7 11.60 0.92 -13.68
CA ALA A 7 11.54 1.23 -12.25
C ALA A 7 10.24 0.70 -11.60
N ILE A 8 9.09 0.85 -12.26
CA ILE A 8 7.81 0.28 -11.81
C ILE A 8 7.88 -1.25 -11.75
N GLN A 9 8.47 -1.88 -12.77
CA GLN A 9 8.66 -3.33 -12.80
C GLN A 9 9.52 -3.80 -11.61
N THR A 10 10.65 -3.13 -11.36
CA THR A 10 11.53 -3.44 -10.23
C THR A 10 10.81 -3.23 -8.91
N ALA A 11 10.15 -2.09 -8.71
CA ALA A 11 9.38 -1.76 -7.50
C ALA A 11 8.29 -2.81 -7.21
N THR A 12 7.58 -3.27 -8.24
CA THR A 12 6.56 -4.32 -8.10
C THR A 12 7.20 -5.65 -7.73
N SER A 13 8.34 -5.99 -8.34
CA SER A 13 9.10 -7.20 -8.00
C SER A 13 9.63 -7.15 -6.56
N GLU A 14 10.10 -6.00 -6.10
CA GLU A 14 10.55 -5.81 -4.71
C GLU A 14 9.39 -5.96 -3.74
N ALA A 15 8.22 -5.37 -4.03
CA ALA A 15 7.04 -5.49 -3.17
C ALA A 15 6.60 -6.95 -2.95
N VAL A 16 6.53 -7.77 -4.01
CA VAL A 16 6.07 -9.16 -3.89
C VAL A 16 7.09 -10.08 -3.21
N HIS A 17 8.37 -9.70 -3.19
CA HIS A 17 9.44 -10.47 -2.54
C HIS A 17 9.90 -9.85 -1.20
N ASP A 18 9.26 -8.79 -0.75
CA ASP A 18 9.60 -8.14 0.52
C ASP A 18 9.45 -9.12 1.69
N GLU A 19 10.41 -9.09 2.62
CA GLU A 19 10.45 -10.03 3.75
C GLU A 19 9.18 -9.99 4.59
N SER A 20 8.55 -8.82 4.74
CA SER A 20 7.31 -8.68 5.50
C SER A 20 6.13 -9.32 4.77
N VAL A 21 6.03 -9.16 3.45
CA VAL A 21 4.99 -9.80 2.62
C VAL A 21 5.16 -11.32 2.64
N MET A 22 6.39 -11.80 2.40
CA MET A 22 6.72 -13.22 2.42
C MET A 22 6.54 -13.83 3.81
N GLY A 23 6.84 -13.08 4.87
CA GLY A 23 6.64 -13.46 6.26
C GLY A 23 5.17 -13.68 6.60
N ILE A 24 4.29 -12.74 6.20
CA ILE A 24 2.84 -12.89 6.39
C ILE A 24 2.31 -14.08 5.57
N ALA A 25 2.72 -14.21 4.31
CA ALA A 25 2.33 -15.35 3.47
C ALA A 25 2.74 -16.69 4.09
N SER A 26 3.96 -16.79 4.62
CA SER A 26 4.47 -17.96 5.31
C SER A 26 3.69 -18.26 6.59
N MET A 27 3.38 -17.24 7.39
CA MET A 27 2.56 -17.39 8.61
C MET A 27 1.16 -17.92 8.29
N ILE A 28 0.51 -17.36 7.27
CA ILE A 28 -0.80 -17.84 6.81
C ILE A 28 -0.68 -19.29 6.33
N PHE A 29 0.31 -19.59 5.49
CA PHE A 29 0.48 -20.94 4.96
C PHE A 29 0.66 -21.97 6.08
N HIS A 30 1.55 -21.73 7.03
CA HIS A 30 1.81 -22.69 8.11
C HIS A 30 0.65 -22.75 9.12
N GLY A 31 -0.02 -21.63 9.41
CA GLY A 31 -1.09 -21.55 10.41
C GLY A 31 -2.51 -21.85 9.90
N ARG A 32 -2.73 -21.97 8.58
CA ARG A 32 -4.09 -22.07 7.98
C ARG A 32 -5.00 -23.16 8.55
N ASN A 33 -4.43 -24.28 9.01
CA ASN A 33 -5.20 -25.40 9.56
C ASN A 33 -5.52 -25.23 11.06
N GLU A 34 -4.88 -24.26 11.71
CA GLU A 34 -5.02 -23.94 13.13
C GLU A 34 -5.88 -22.68 13.34
N MET A 35 -6.18 -21.95 12.26
CA MET A 35 -7.06 -20.79 12.26
C MET A 35 -8.53 -21.19 12.07
N SER A 36 -9.43 -20.49 12.75
CA SER A 36 -10.84 -20.46 12.36
C SER A 36 -11.03 -19.79 11.00
N GLU A 37 -12.20 -19.98 10.38
CA GLU A 37 -12.52 -19.36 9.08
C GLU A 37 -12.42 -17.82 9.14
N ASP A 38 -12.91 -17.21 10.23
CA ASP A 38 -12.87 -15.76 10.44
C ASP A 38 -11.42 -15.24 10.60
N GLU A 39 -10.59 -15.97 11.35
CA GLU A 39 -9.17 -15.62 11.52
C GLU A 39 -8.41 -15.72 10.20
N PHE A 40 -8.66 -16.78 9.44
CA PHE A 40 -8.05 -16.98 8.13
C PHE A 40 -8.49 -15.88 7.15
N ALA A 41 -9.78 -15.55 7.10
CA ALA A 41 -10.30 -14.48 6.26
C ALA A 41 -9.66 -13.13 6.62
N LYS A 42 -9.53 -12.82 7.92
CA LYS A 42 -8.85 -11.61 8.39
C LYS A 42 -7.37 -11.60 8.01
N ALA A 43 -6.68 -12.73 8.16
CA ALA A 43 -5.27 -12.84 7.79
C ALA A 43 -5.05 -12.62 6.28
N MET A 44 -5.91 -13.19 5.44
CA MET A 44 -5.89 -12.98 3.99
C MET A 44 -6.15 -11.51 3.60
N PHE A 45 -7.10 -10.85 4.28
CA PHE A 45 -7.35 -9.43 4.09
C PHE A 45 -6.14 -8.57 4.50
N MET A 46 -5.51 -8.88 5.64
CA MET A 46 -4.32 -8.15 6.09
C MET A 46 -3.15 -8.34 5.12
N TYR A 47 -2.93 -9.56 4.63
CA TYR A 47 -1.93 -9.85 3.61
C TYR A 47 -2.17 -9.04 2.32
N SER A 48 -3.40 -9.04 1.80
CA SER A 48 -3.72 -8.32 0.57
C SER A 48 -3.61 -6.81 0.72
N ALA A 49 -4.07 -6.27 1.86
CA ALA A 49 -3.93 -4.86 2.18
C ALA A 49 -2.45 -4.45 2.28
N HIS A 50 -1.63 -5.24 2.97
CA HIS A 50 -0.20 -4.98 3.14
C HIS A 50 0.55 -5.00 1.81
N LEU A 51 0.39 -6.05 1.00
CA LEU A 51 1.00 -6.16 -0.32
C LEU A 51 0.58 -5.01 -1.24
N SER A 52 -0.71 -4.66 -1.24
CA SER A 52 -1.23 -3.57 -2.07
C SER A 52 -0.66 -2.22 -1.66
N ALA A 53 -0.62 -1.93 -0.35
CA ALA A 53 -0.06 -0.70 0.18
C ALA A 53 1.42 -0.56 -0.15
N LEU A 54 2.22 -1.61 0.10
CA LEU A 54 3.66 -1.60 -0.19
C LEU A 54 3.93 -1.40 -1.70
N THR A 55 3.20 -2.13 -2.55
CA THR A 55 3.31 -1.98 -4.00
C THR A 55 2.97 -0.55 -4.42
N ALA A 56 1.86 0.01 -3.93
CA ALA A 56 1.45 1.37 -4.25
C ALA A 56 2.51 2.40 -3.81
N THR A 57 3.07 2.25 -2.61
CA THR A 57 4.15 3.12 -2.11
C THR A 57 5.38 3.06 -3.01
N LEU A 58 5.91 1.86 -3.29
CA LEU A 58 7.14 1.72 -4.10
C LEU A 58 6.93 2.20 -5.55
N VAL A 59 5.77 1.91 -6.14
CA VAL A 59 5.43 2.39 -7.49
C VAL A 59 5.24 3.91 -7.51
N THR A 60 4.67 4.50 -6.46
CA THR A 60 4.55 5.96 -6.34
C THR A 60 5.93 6.62 -6.34
N HIS A 61 6.89 6.07 -5.58
CA HIS A 61 8.28 6.54 -5.58
C HIS A 61 9.00 6.31 -6.91
N ALA A 62 8.62 5.28 -7.68
CA ALA A 62 9.15 5.10 -9.04
C ALA A 62 8.59 6.14 -10.04
N CYS A 63 7.40 6.67 -9.79
CA CYS A 63 6.71 7.59 -10.69
C CYS A 63 6.98 9.07 -10.35
N LEU A 64 7.16 9.40 -9.08
CA LEU A 64 7.20 10.76 -8.56
C LEU A 64 8.49 11.03 -7.80
N THR A 65 8.98 12.27 -7.90
CA THR A 65 10.04 12.77 -7.01
C THR A 65 9.47 13.03 -5.62
N GLU A 66 10.34 13.12 -4.61
CA GLU A 66 9.94 13.45 -3.25
C GLU A 66 9.16 14.77 -3.16
N SER A 67 9.58 15.79 -3.92
CA SER A 67 8.84 17.06 -4.01
C SER A 67 7.43 16.88 -4.56
N GLN A 68 7.26 16.08 -5.61
CA GLN A 68 5.95 15.80 -6.21
C GLN A 68 5.05 14.99 -5.27
N ILE A 69 5.63 14.13 -4.44
CA ILE A 69 4.89 13.40 -3.40
C ILE A 69 4.42 14.35 -2.31
N ASN A 70 5.29 15.25 -1.83
CA ASN A 70 4.92 16.26 -0.83
C ASN A 70 3.82 17.19 -1.35
N ASP A 71 3.96 17.70 -2.58
CA ASP A 71 2.92 18.53 -3.22
C ASP A 71 1.57 17.80 -3.30
N MET A 72 1.60 16.50 -3.61
CA MET A 72 0.40 15.66 -3.65
C MET A 72 -0.23 15.49 -2.27
N ILE A 73 0.58 15.25 -1.22
CA ILE A 73 0.11 15.12 0.17
C ILE A 73 -0.50 16.44 0.65
N ASP A 74 0.17 17.57 0.39
CA ASP A 74 -0.33 18.89 0.75
C ASP A 74 -1.68 19.17 0.08
N THR A 75 -1.81 18.85 -1.21
CA THR A 75 -3.09 18.95 -1.95
C THR A 75 -4.19 18.08 -1.33
N ILE A 76 -3.86 16.86 -0.89
CA ILE A 76 -4.83 15.98 -0.22
C ILE A 76 -5.31 16.59 1.10
N ASN A 77 -4.38 17.09 1.92
CA ASN A 77 -4.70 17.70 3.21
C ASN A 77 -5.57 18.95 3.04
N GLU A 78 -5.25 19.81 2.07
CA GLU A 78 -6.07 20.98 1.73
C GLU A 78 -7.51 20.58 1.33
N MET A 79 -7.65 19.52 0.54
CA MET A 79 -8.96 19.00 0.13
C MET A 79 -9.76 18.40 1.29
N GLU A 80 -9.10 17.73 2.25
CA GLU A 80 -9.74 17.23 3.46
C GLU A 80 -10.23 18.36 4.37
N ASP A 81 -9.42 19.40 4.54
CA ASP A 81 -9.77 20.54 5.38
C ASP A 81 -10.91 21.37 4.76
N LEU A 82 -10.91 21.57 3.44
CA LEU A 82 -12.06 22.12 2.72
C LEU A 82 -13.33 21.26 2.92
N GLY A 83 -13.19 19.93 2.88
CA GLY A 83 -14.31 19.02 3.14
C GLY A 83 -14.86 19.14 4.56
N LYS A 84 -13.99 19.33 5.56
CA LYS A 84 -14.38 19.57 6.96
C LYS A 84 -15.07 20.92 7.12
N ASP A 85 -14.60 21.98 6.46
CA ASP A 85 -15.23 23.30 6.52
C ASP A 85 -16.64 23.30 5.90
N ILE A 86 -16.84 22.52 4.82
CA ILE A 86 -18.16 22.32 4.19
C ILE A 86 -19.10 21.50 5.08
N THR A 87 -18.58 20.49 5.78
CA THR A 87 -19.40 19.58 6.60
C THR A 87 -19.66 20.08 8.03
N ASN A 88 -18.78 20.92 8.58
CA ASN A 88 -18.91 21.52 9.92
C ASN A 88 -19.43 22.97 9.89
N GLY A 89 -20.04 23.40 8.78
CA GLY A 89 -20.43 24.79 8.56
C GLY A 89 -21.30 25.41 9.67
N ASN A 90 -20.96 26.66 9.99
CA ASN A 90 -21.98 27.70 10.15
C ASN A 90 -22.85 27.79 8.90
#